data_AF-A0A537AGJ4-F1
#
_entry.id   AF-A0A537AGJ4-F1
#
_cell.length_a   1.000
_cell.length_b   1.000
_cell.length_c   1.000
_cell.angle_alpha   90.00
_cell.angle_beta   90.00
_cell.angle_gamma   90.00
#
_symmetry.space_group_name_H-M   'P 1'
#
loop_
_entity.id
_entity.type
_entity.pdbx_description
1 polymer ?
#
loop_
_entity_poly.entity_id
_entity_poly.type
_entity_poly.pdbx_seq_one_letter_code
_entity_poly.pdbx_strand_id
1 'polypeptide(L)'
;MRLQCGACTVHMNGLPVRSCSIPVSAASGAKITTIEGLASGKVLHKVQKAWIDHDVPQCGYCQSGMIMAVAALLRTNPKPSDADIDAAITN
;
A
#
# COMPACT_ATOMS: atom_id res chain seq x y z
N MET A 1 7.89 -19.19 -8.01
CA MET A 1 7.09 -17.94 -7.98
C MET A 1 6.63 -17.69 -6.54
N ARG A 2 7.29 -16.80 -5.77
CA ARG A 2 7.08 -16.66 -4.30
C ARG A 2 6.63 -15.26 -3.84
N LEU A 3 6.15 -14.39 -4.73
CA LEU A 3 5.92 -12.96 -4.44
C LEU A 3 4.58 -12.43 -4.95
N GLN A 4 3.54 -13.25 -5.06
CA GLN A 4 2.32 -12.86 -5.81
C GLN A 4 1.30 -12.04 -5.00
N CYS A 5 1.10 -12.34 -3.71
CA CYS A 5 -0.06 -11.82 -2.96
C CYS A 5 -0.04 -10.33 -2.56
N GLY A 6 1.09 -9.63 -2.66
CA GLY A 6 1.16 -8.19 -2.38
C GLY A 6 0.86 -7.74 -0.93
N ALA A 7 0.51 -8.65 -0.02
CA ALA A 7 0.17 -8.33 1.37
C ALA A 7 1.31 -7.64 2.13
N CYS A 8 2.55 -7.85 1.70
CA CYS A 8 3.77 -7.25 2.26
C CYS A 8 4.14 -5.87 1.68
N THR A 9 3.23 -5.22 0.95
CA THR A 9 3.51 -3.93 0.29
C THR A 9 3.76 -2.84 1.33
N VAL A 10 4.92 -2.19 1.23
CA VAL A 10 5.32 -1.02 2.02
C VAL A 10 5.83 0.07 1.08
N HIS A 11 5.96 1.31 1.54
CA HIS A 11 6.66 2.35 0.78
C HIS A 11 8.11 2.43 1.24
N MET A 12 9.06 2.22 0.32
CA MET A 12 10.48 2.44 0.53
C MET A 12 10.91 3.65 -0.28
N ASN A 13 11.40 4.70 0.38
CA ASN A 13 11.71 5.99 -0.23
C ASN A 13 10.54 6.58 -1.03
N GLY A 14 9.31 6.34 -0.56
CA GLY A 14 8.09 6.79 -1.22
C GLY A 14 7.66 5.97 -2.44
N LEU A 15 8.27 4.82 -2.73
CA LEU A 15 7.84 3.90 -3.79
C LEU A 15 7.27 2.60 -3.20
N PRO A 16 6.17 2.04 -3.75
CA PRO A 16 5.63 0.77 -3.27
C PRO A 16 6.57 -0.38 -3.63
N VAL A 17 6.92 -1.20 -2.64
CA VAL A 17 7.79 -2.37 -2.81
C VAL A 17 7.24 -3.59 -2.07
N ARG A 18 7.54 -4.79 -2.57
CA ARG A 18 7.21 -6.07 -1.91
C ARG A 18 8.30 -6.40 -0.90
N SER A 19 8.09 -6.03 0.37
CA SER A 19 9.12 -6.18 1.42
C SER A 19 9.64 -7.60 1.59
N CYS A 20 8.83 -8.64 1.35
CA CYS A 20 9.28 -10.03 1.44
C CYS A 20 10.32 -10.45 0.39
N SER A 21 10.62 -9.59 -0.59
CA SER A 21 11.66 -9.80 -1.61
C SER A 21 12.93 -8.96 -1.38
N ILE A 22 12.92 -8.06 -0.40
CA ILE A 22 14.00 -7.11 -0.17
C ILE A 22 14.84 -7.59 1.04
N PRO A 23 16.14 -7.90 0.85
CA PRO A 23 17.03 -8.16 1.96
C PRO A 23 17.13 -6.96 2.90
N VAL A 24 17.20 -7.18 4.21
CA VAL A 24 17.34 -6.11 5.20
C VAL A 24 18.57 -5.23 4.92
N SER A 25 19.67 -5.81 4.44
CA SER A 25 20.88 -5.06 4.05
C SER A 25 20.62 -4.00 2.97
N ALA A 26 19.70 -4.28 2.03
CA ALA A 26 19.32 -3.35 0.97
C ALA A 26 18.34 -2.26 1.44
N ALA A 27 17.68 -2.45 2.59
CA ALA A 27 16.80 -1.46 3.20
C ALA A 27 17.55 -0.48 4.12
N SER A 28 18.84 -0.71 4.38
CA SER A 28 19.65 0.15 5.25
C SER A 28 19.67 1.60 4.74
N GLY A 29 19.36 2.54 5.64
CA GLY A 29 19.29 3.98 5.32
C GLY A 29 18.06 4.42 4.52
N ALA A 30 17.19 3.50 4.09
CA ALA A 30 15.97 3.85 3.37
C ALA A 30 14.88 4.35 4.34
N LYS A 31 14.05 5.29 3.87
CA LYS A 31 12.84 5.69 4.58
C LYS A 31 11.73 4.68 4.31
N ILE A 32 11.35 3.91 5.32
CA ILE A 32 10.24 2.95 5.23
C ILE A 32 8.96 3.57 5.81
N THR A 33 7.85 3.42 5.10
CA THR A 33 6.51 3.73 5.59
C THR A 33 5.64 2.49 5.40
N THR A 34 5.04 2.03 6.50
CA THR A 34 4.09 0.91 6.55
C THR A 34 2.67 1.43 6.72
N ILE A 35 1.68 0.53 6.87
CA ILE A 35 0.28 0.91 7.07
C ILE A 35 0.08 1.79 8.32
N GLU A 36 0.86 1.54 9.37
CA GLU A 36 0.85 2.29 10.63
C GLU A 36 1.36 3.72 10.44
N GLY A 37 2.30 3.92 9.53
CA GLY A 37 2.88 5.23 9.21
C GLY A 37 2.08 6.05 8.20
N LEU A 38 0.97 5.50 7.66
CA LEU A 38 0.16 6.18 6.65
C LEU A 38 -0.77 7.24 7.27
N ALA A 39 -1.20 7.03 8.51
CA ALA A 39 -1.99 8.01 9.26
C ALA A 39 -1.09 9.10 9.86
N SER A 40 -1.65 10.31 10.02
CA SER A 40 -0.99 11.41 10.73
C SER A 40 -1.58 11.53 12.13
N GLY A 41 -0.96 10.86 13.10
CA GLY A 41 -1.49 10.78 14.47
C GLY A 41 -2.87 10.11 14.49
N LYS A 42 -3.91 10.86 14.92
CA LYS A 42 -5.31 10.38 14.93
C LYS A 42 -6.06 10.60 13.62
N VAL A 43 -5.43 11.25 12.63
CA VAL A 43 -6.05 11.56 11.34
C VAL A 43 -5.71 10.45 10.35
N LEU A 44 -6.73 9.68 9.96
CA LEU A 44 -6.60 8.63 8.95
C LEU A 44 -6.27 9.22 7.58
N HIS A 45 -5.49 8.49 6.80
CA HIS A 45 -5.31 8.78 5.39
C HIS A 45 -6.65 8.61 4.64
N LYS A 46 -6.86 9.40 3.57
CA LYS A 46 -8.11 9.35 2.78
C LYS A 46 -8.46 7.94 2.31
N VAL A 47 -7.46 7.14 1.93
CA VAL A 47 -7.64 5.74 1.54
C VAL A 47 -8.09 4.88 2.72
N GLN A 48 -7.47 5.03 3.90
CA GLN A 48 -7.88 4.28 5.10
C GLN A 48 -9.31 4.62 5.49
N LYS A 49 -9.68 5.90 5.42
CA LYS A 49 -11.05 6.35 5.67
C LYS A 49 -12.04 5.73 4.67
N ALA A 50 -11.76 5.81 3.37
CA ALA A 50 -12.61 5.21 2.35
C ALA A 50 -12.75 3.68 2.52
N TRP A 51 -11.68 3.00 2.95
CA TRP A 51 -11.71 1.57 3.26
C TRP A 51 -12.71 1.21 4.35
N ILE A 52 -12.84 2.07 5.37
CA ILE A 52 -13.81 1.92 6.46
C ILE A 52 -15.20 2.31 5.98
N ASP A 53 -15.34 3.47 5.33
CA ASP A 53 -16.63 4.01 4.87
C ASP A 53 -17.35 3.07 3.89
N HIS A 54 -16.61 2.19 3.19
CA HIS A 54 -17.12 1.21 2.25
C HIS A 54 -17.05 -0.25 2.73
N ASP A 55 -16.72 -0.51 3.99
CA ASP A 55 -16.63 -1.86 4.57
C ASP A 55 -15.83 -2.86 3.70
N VAL A 56 -14.70 -2.40 3.14
CA VAL A 56 -13.89 -3.20 2.20
C VAL A 56 -13.28 -4.47 2.83
N PRO A 57 -12.77 -4.44 4.08
CA PRO A 57 -12.18 -5.62 4.70
C PRO A 57 -13.18 -6.75 4.96
N GLN A 58 -12.80 -7.98 4.60
CA GLN A 58 -13.43 -9.20 5.12
C GLN A 58 -12.62 -9.77 6.30
N CYS A 59 -11.63 -10.65 6.04
CA CYS A 59 -10.74 -11.19 7.08
C CYS A 59 -9.61 -10.23 7.48
N GLY A 60 -9.38 -9.16 6.71
CA GLY A 60 -8.36 -8.14 7.01
C GLY A 60 -6.94 -8.42 6.52
N TYR A 61 -6.58 -9.65 6.15
CA TYR A 61 -5.18 -10.03 5.94
C TYR A 61 -4.47 -9.26 4.80
N CYS A 62 -5.13 -9.11 3.64
CA CYS A 62 -4.54 -8.41 2.49
C CYS A 62 -4.62 -6.87 2.57
N GLN A 63 -5.39 -6.34 3.51
CA GLN A 63 -5.87 -4.96 3.45
C GLN A 63 -4.74 -3.94 3.60
N SER A 64 -3.76 -4.22 4.47
CA SER A 64 -2.56 -3.37 4.61
C SER A 64 -1.82 -3.22 3.28
N GLY A 65 -1.58 -4.33 2.57
CA GLY A 65 -0.90 -4.31 1.28
C GLY A 65 -1.68 -3.57 0.19
N MET A 66 -3.00 -3.79 0.14
CA MET A 66 -3.89 -3.11 -0.82
C MET A 66 -3.95 -1.60 -0.56
N ILE A 67 -4.16 -1.16 0.69
CA ILE A 67 -4.19 0.26 1.07
C ILE A 67 -2.87 0.94 0.69
N MET A 68 -1.73 0.29 0.95
CA MET A 68 -0.42 0.85 0.61
C MET A 68 -0.23 0.97 -0.91
N ALA A 69 -0.69 -0.01 -1.70
CA ALA A 69 -0.65 0.07 -3.16
C ALA A 69 -1.52 1.22 -3.70
N VAL A 70 -2.77 1.34 -3.23
CA VAL A 70 -3.68 2.42 -3.64
C VAL A 70 -3.18 3.79 -3.22
N ALA A 71 -2.63 3.93 -2.01
CA ALA A 71 -2.02 5.19 -1.57
C ALA A 71 -0.81 5.58 -2.45
N ALA A 72 -0.09 4.62 -3.02
CA ALA A 72 0.96 4.90 -3.99
C ALA A 72 0.40 5.35 -5.34
N LEU A 73 -0.60 4.64 -5.88
CA LEU A 73 -1.26 5.00 -7.14
C LEU A 73 -1.84 6.43 -7.08
N LEU A 74 -2.60 6.75 -6.04
CA LEU A 74 -3.26 8.05 -5.91
C LEU A 74 -2.30 9.22 -5.71
N ARG A 75 -1.07 8.96 -5.27
CA ARG A 75 -0.02 9.99 -5.17
C ARG A 75 0.49 10.39 -6.56
N THR A 76 0.56 9.45 -7.51
CA THR A 76 1.07 9.71 -8.87
C THR A 76 -0.05 9.99 -9.87
N ASN A 77 -1.24 9.40 -9.68
CA ASN A 77 -2.43 9.62 -10.48
C ASN A 77 -3.63 9.86 -9.54
N PRO A 78 -3.96 11.13 -9.21
CA PRO A 78 -5.03 11.45 -8.27
C PRO A 78 -6.46 11.16 -8.78
N LYS A 79 -6.61 10.87 -10.08
CA LYS A 79 -7.90 10.57 -10.73
C LYS A 79 -7.72 9.40 -11.71
N PRO A 80 -7.37 8.20 -11.21
CA PRO A 80 -7.19 7.05 -12.08
C PRO A 80 -8.51 6.62 -12.68
N SER A 81 -8.48 6.15 -13.93
CA SER A 81 -9.58 5.40 -14.52
C SER A 81 -9.63 3.99 -13.93
N ASP A 82 -10.74 3.28 -14.10
CA ASP A 82 -10.84 1.88 -13.66
C ASP A 82 -9.77 1.01 -14.31
N ALA A 83 -9.45 1.26 -15.59
CA ALA A 83 -8.36 0.56 -16.29
C ALA A 83 -6.98 0.84 -15.65
N ASP A 84 -6.74 2.06 -15.16
CA ASP A 84 -5.50 2.38 -14.44
C ASP A 84 -5.44 1.64 -13.09
N ILE A 85 -6.58 1.50 -12.41
CA ILE A 85 -6.69 0.80 -11.13
C ILE A 85 -6.42 -0.69 -11.34
N ASP A 86 -7.08 -1.32 -12.30
CA ASP A 86 -6.92 -2.74 -12.62
C ASP A 86 -5.48 -3.08 -13.03
N ALA A 87 -4.83 -2.19 -13.76
CA ALA A 87 -3.43 -2.35 -14.15
C ALA A 87 -2.45 -2.18 -12.98
N ALA A 88 -2.76 -1.30 -12.02
CA ALA A 88 -1.84 -0.96 -10.93
C ALA A 88 -2.00 -1.84 -9.68
N ILE A 89 -3.23 -2.26 -9.35
CA ILE A 89 -3.54 -2.98 -8.11
C ILE A 89 -3.64 -4.48 -8.41
N THR A 90 -2.49 -5.15 -8.39
CA THR A 90 -2.34 -6.58 -8.78
C THR A 90 -2.08 -7.50 -7.58
N ASN A 91 -2.59 -7.13 -6.41
CA ASN A 91 -2.33 -7.79 -5.12
C ASN A 91 -3.40 -8.82 -4.77
#